data_AF-A0A955PF89-F1
#
_entry.id   AF-A0A955PF89-F1
#
_cell.length_a   1.000
_cell.length_b   1.000
_cell.length_c   1.000
_cell.angle_alpha   90.00
_cell.angle_beta   90.00
_cell.angle_gamma   90.00
#
_symmetry.space_group_name_H-M   'P 1'
#
loop_
_entity.id
_entity.type
_entity.pdbx_description
1 polymer ?
#
loop_
_entity_poly.entity_id
_entity_poly.type
_entity_poly.pdbx_seq_one_letter_code
_entity_poly.pdbx_strand_id
1 'polypeptide(L)'
;LEQLKRNTAEIIEIVRSEGTDYAMLSYLKSNEPLRKVLVEIAEENDVLYIDLFDEEAGNKGLFTADGFHPNEEGHRVMAEKIYEGLLENESLGESR
;
A
#
# COMPACT_ATOMS: atom_id res chain seq x y z
N LEU A 1 12.86 -2.81 -12.22
CA LEU A 1 11.48 -2.36 -12.46
C LEU A 1 10.68 -3.44 -13.18
N GLU A 2 11.08 -3.87 -14.37
CA GLU A 2 10.41 -4.98 -15.08
C GLU A 2 10.22 -6.26 -14.25
N GLN A 3 11.23 -6.70 -13.51
CA GLN A 3 11.10 -7.88 -12.64
C GLN A 3 10.12 -7.64 -11.48
N LEU A 4 10.08 -6.42 -10.94
CA LEU A 4 9.14 -6.06 -9.88
C LEU A 4 7.71 -6.12 -10.42
N LYS A 5 7.44 -5.50 -11.58
CA LYS A 5 6.13 -5.55 -12.24
C LYS A 5 5.66 -7.00 -12.46
N ARG A 6 6.52 -7.85 -13.03
CA ARG A 6 6.21 -9.27 -13.21
C ARG A 6 5.91 -9.99 -11.90
N ASN A 7 6.78 -9.86 -10.91
CA ASN A 7 6.59 -10.53 -9.62
C ASN A 7 5.30 -10.09 -8.93
N THR A 8 5.01 -8.79 -8.92
CA THR A 8 3.81 -8.27 -8.27
C THR A 8 2.54 -8.72 -9.01
N ALA A 9 2.54 -8.72 -10.35
CA ALA A 9 1.42 -9.24 -11.13
C ALA A 9 1.17 -10.73 -10.85
N GLU A 10 2.22 -11.56 -10.76
CA GLU A 10 2.09 -12.96 -10.38
C GLU A 10 1.49 -13.13 -8.98
N ILE A 11 1.91 -12.32 -8.01
CA ILE A 11 1.33 -12.33 -6.65
C ILE A 11 -0.15 -11.95 -6.69
N ILE A 12 -0.52 -10.93 -7.47
CA ILE A 12 -1.92 -10.50 -7.62
C ILE A 12 -2.77 -11.65 -8.18
N GLU A 13 -2.31 -12.34 -9.23
CA GLU A 13 -3.02 -13.49 -9.79
C GLU A 13 -3.21 -14.62 -8.77
N ILE A 14 -2.16 -14.92 -7.99
CA ILE A 14 -2.24 -15.93 -6.93
C ILE A 14 -3.30 -15.54 -5.90
N VAL A 15 -3.22 -14.33 -5.33
CA VAL A 15 -4.16 -13.88 -4.30
C VAL A 15 -5.59 -13.80 -4.86
N ARG A 16 -5.77 -13.33 -6.09
CA ARG A 16 -7.07 -13.31 -6.77
C ARG A 16 -7.67 -14.71 -6.92
N SER A 17 -6.86 -15.71 -7.24
CA SER A 17 -7.31 -17.10 -7.41
C SER A 17 -7.84 -17.73 -6.12
N GLU A 18 -7.42 -17.22 -4.95
CA GLU A 18 -7.92 -17.63 -3.62
C GLU A 18 -9.28 -17.00 -3.27
N GLY A 19 -9.80 -16.06 -4.09
CA GLY A 19 -11.12 -15.45 -3.90
C GLY A 19 -11.27 -14.61 -2.63
N THR A 20 -10.15 -14.13 -2.07
CA THR A 20 -10.13 -13.26 -0.89
C THR A 20 -9.99 -11.81 -1.33
N ASP A 21 -10.62 -10.87 -0.64
CA ASP A 21 -10.41 -9.45 -0.87
C ASP A 21 -9.00 -9.03 -0.50
N TYR A 22 -8.37 -8.19 -1.32
CA TYR A 22 -7.03 -7.70 -1.10
C TYR A 22 -6.87 -6.27 -1.58
N ALA A 23 -5.89 -5.60 -0.98
CA ALA A 23 -5.43 -4.28 -1.40
C ALA A 23 -3.91 -4.30 -1.49
N MET A 24 -3.37 -3.51 -2.42
CA MET A 24 -1.95 -3.25 -2.52
C MET A 24 -1.60 -1.99 -1.73
N LEU A 25 -0.52 -2.06 -0.95
CA LEU A 25 -0.09 -0.96 -0.09
C LEU A 25 1.30 -0.47 -0.51
N SER A 26 1.53 0.85 -0.42
CA SER A 26 2.91 1.37 -0.38
C SER A 26 3.49 1.23 1.03
N TYR A 27 4.81 1.41 1.17
CA TYR A 27 5.45 1.46 2.49
C TYR A 27 5.62 2.91 2.96
N LEU A 28 5.56 3.14 4.27
CA LEU A 28 5.67 4.47 4.88
C LEU A 28 6.93 5.21 4.42
N LYS A 29 8.05 4.48 4.28
CA LYS A 29 9.35 4.98 3.79
C LYS A 29 9.64 4.63 2.32
N SER A 30 8.62 4.39 1.50
CA SER A 30 8.80 4.14 0.07
C SER A 30 9.49 5.34 -0.61
N ASN A 31 10.10 5.12 -1.77
CA ASN A 31 10.57 6.22 -2.61
C ASN A 31 9.60 6.48 -3.77
N GLU A 32 9.62 7.70 -4.29
CA GLU A 32 8.75 8.16 -5.39
C GLU A 32 8.78 7.24 -6.63
N PRO A 33 9.95 6.78 -7.13
CA PRO A 33 9.97 5.85 -8.26
C PRO A 33 9.25 4.53 -8.00
N LEU A 34 9.44 3.94 -6.81
CA LEU A 34 8.77 2.70 -6.42
C LEU A 34 7.25 2.92 -6.30
N ARG A 35 6.85 4.03 -5.68
CA ARG A 35 5.45 4.40 -5.51
C ARG A 35 4.72 4.50 -6.85
N LYS A 36 5.31 5.20 -7.83
CA LYS A 36 4.75 5.30 -9.20
C LYS A 36 4.56 3.94 -9.86
N VAL A 37 5.57 3.08 -9.74
CA VAL A 37 5.51 1.72 -10.32
C VAL A 37 4.42 0.88 -9.65
N LEU A 38 4.22 1.02 -8.34
CA LEU A 38 3.13 0.33 -7.64
C LEU A 38 1.76 0.86 -8.07
N VAL A 39 1.59 2.17 -8.23
CA VAL A 39 0.35 2.75 -8.78
C VAL A 39 0.05 2.19 -10.17
N GLU A 40 1.03 2.19 -11.08
CA GLU A 40 0.87 1.61 -12.42
C GLU A 40 0.42 0.14 -12.38
N ILE A 41 1.05 -0.68 -11.52
CA ILE A 41 0.66 -2.09 -11.36
C ILE A 41 -0.77 -2.21 -10.84
N ALA A 42 -1.19 -1.35 -9.91
CA ALA A 42 -2.54 -1.40 -9.33
C ALA A 42 -3.59 -1.09 -10.39
N GLU A 43 -3.36 -0.04 -11.18
CA GLU A 43 -4.25 0.38 -12.27
C GLU A 43 -4.34 -0.68 -13.36
N GLU A 44 -3.20 -1.24 -13.79
CA GLU A 44 -3.14 -2.30 -14.82
C GLU A 44 -3.89 -3.58 -14.40
N ASN A 45 -4.02 -3.83 -13.10
CA ASN A 45 -4.60 -5.06 -12.56
C ASN A 45 -5.94 -4.85 -11.84
N ASP A 46 -6.52 -3.64 -11.86
CA ASP A 46 -7.76 -3.27 -11.15
C ASP A 46 -7.72 -3.65 -9.66
N VAL A 47 -6.64 -3.28 -8.98
CA VAL A 47 -6.42 -3.55 -7.55
C VAL A 47 -6.51 -2.25 -6.76
N LEU A 48 -7.25 -2.27 -5.65
CA LEU A 48 -7.27 -1.16 -4.70
C LEU A 48 -5.84 -0.86 -4.23
N TYR A 49 -5.41 0.39 -4.40
CA TYR A 49 -4.13 0.87 -3.92
C TYR A 49 -4.30 1.84 -2.77
N ILE A 50 -3.66 1.56 -1.63
CA ILE A 50 -3.63 2.45 -0.47
C ILE A 50 -2.21 2.99 -0.30
N ASP A 51 -2.09 4.30 -0.42
CA ASP A 51 -0.80 4.97 -0.32
C ASP A 51 -0.45 5.30 1.14
N LEU A 52 0.47 4.53 1.71
CA LEU A 52 0.98 4.76 3.06
C LEU A 52 2.13 5.75 3.11
N PHE A 53 2.72 6.12 1.97
CA PHE A 53 3.90 6.97 1.92
C PHE A 53 3.70 8.28 2.70
N ASP A 54 4.71 8.66 3.47
CA ASP A 54 4.73 9.92 4.22
C ASP A 54 6.19 10.42 4.29
N GLU A 55 6.45 11.49 3.53
CA GLU A 55 7.78 12.10 3.43
C GLU A 55 8.31 12.58 4.80
N GLU A 56 7.42 12.87 5.74
CA GLU A 56 7.76 13.36 7.07
C GLU A 56 7.78 12.27 8.15
N ALA A 57 7.48 11.01 7.81
CA ALA A 57 7.37 9.93 8.80
C ALA A 57 8.62 9.78 9.68
N GLY A 58 9.81 10.00 9.09
CA GLY A 58 11.08 10.02 9.82
C GLY A 58 11.16 11.15 10.85
N ASN A 59 10.73 12.36 10.46
CA ASN A 59 10.75 13.55 11.31
C ASN A 59 9.70 13.49 12.42
N LYS A 60 8.59 12.77 12.17
CA LYS A 60 7.51 12.52 13.13
C LYS A 60 7.87 11.46 14.18
N GLY A 61 9.06 10.87 14.11
CA GLY A 61 9.50 9.85 15.06
C GLY A 61 8.67 8.57 14.98
N LEU A 62 8.15 8.22 13.80
CA LEU A 62 7.29 7.04 13.59
C LEU A 62 8.07 5.73 13.49
N PHE A 63 9.40 5.77 13.59
CA PHE A 63 10.26 4.61 13.44
C PHE A 63 10.95 4.25 14.76
N THR A 64 11.39 3.00 14.86
CA THR A 64 12.34 2.58 15.89
C THR A 64 13.71 3.21 15.65
N ALA A 65 14.67 2.95 16.55
CA ALA A 65 16.03 3.47 16.46
C ALA A 65 16.79 3.07 15.17
N ASP A 66 16.32 2.06 14.44
CA ASP A 66 16.90 1.68 13.14
C ASP A 66 16.49 2.59 11.97
N GLY A 67 15.50 3.47 12.20
CA GLY A 67 14.98 4.40 11.20
C GLY A 67 14.30 3.75 9.99
N PHE A 68 13.92 2.47 10.07
CA PHE A 68 13.26 1.73 9.00
C PHE A 68 11.97 1.05 9.45
N HIS A 69 11.95 0.42 10.63
CA HIS A 69 10.76 -0.25 11.13
C HIS A 69 9.88 0.72 11.92
N PRO A 70 8.56 0.77 11.68
CA PRO A 70 7.64 1.58 12.47
C PRO A 70 7.72 1.21 13.96
N ASN A 71 7.55 2.20 14.83
CA ASN A 71 7.27 1.95 16.24
C ASN A 71 5.75 1.82 16.48
N GLU A 72 5.32 1.79 17.74
CA GLU A 72 3.89 1.70 18.09
C GLU A 72 3.04 2.78 17.41
N GLU A 73 3.52 4.03 17.44
CA GLU A 73 2.83 5.16 16.82
C GLU A 73 2.85 5.08 15.29
N GLY A 74 3.96 4.66 14.69
CA GLY A 74 4.05 4.42 13.25
C GLY A 74 3.10 3.33 12.77
N HIS A 75 2.96 2.24 13.53
CA HIS A 75 1.96 1.21 13.25
C HIS A 75 0.53 1.73 13.37
N ARG A 76 0.23 2.58 14.37
CA ARG A 76 -1.08 3.23 14.52
C ARG A 76 -1.43 4.06 13.29
N VAL A 77 -0.52 4.94 12.84
CA VAL A 77 -0.71 5.77 11.64
C VAL A 77 -0.94 4.91 10.39
N MET A 78 -0.18 3.83 10.22
CA MET A 78 -0.38 2.91 9.10
C MET A 78 -1.77 2.25 9.16
N ALA A 79 -2.20 1.79 10.33
CA ALA A 79 -3.51 1.16 10.50
C ALA A 79 -4.67 2.12 10.19
N GLU A 80 -4.57 3.38 10.62
CA GLU A 80 -5.56 4.41 10.34
C GLU A 80 -5.69 4.67 8.83
N LYS A 81 -4.57 4.89 8.13
CA LYS A 81 -4.57 5.06 6.67
C LYS A 81 -5.14 3.85 5.91
N ILE A 82 -4.79 2.64 6.35
CA ILE A 82 -5.33 1.41 5.75
C ILE A 82 -6.83 1.35 5.95
N TYR A 83 -7.31 1.63 7.16
CA TYR A 83 -8.73 1.60 7.47
C TYR A 83 -9.52 2.64 6.66
N GLU A 84 -9.03 3.87 6.59
CA GLU A 84 -9.62 4.93 5.76
C GLU A 84 -9.69 4.53 4.28
N GLY A 85 -8.59 4.01 3.71
CA GLY A 85 -8.56 3.58 2.32
C GLY A 85 -9.51 2.42 2.00
N LEU A 86 -9.73 1.50 2.94
CA LEU A 86 -10.71 0.42 2.78
C LEU A 86 -12.15 0.95 2.81
N LEU A 87 -12.47 1.89 3.72
CA LEU A 87 -13.80 2.49 3.82
C LEU A 87 -14.15 3.33 2.57
N GLU A 88 -13.19 4.09 2.04
CA GLU A 88 -13.39 4.86 0.81
C GLU A 88 -13.78 3.94 -0.36
N ASN A 89 -13.14 2.78 -0.46
CA ASN A 89 -13.45 1.78 -1.49
C ASN A 89 -14.86 1.19 -1.34
N GLU A 90 -15.28 0.84 -0.11
CA GLU A 90 -16.65 0.34 0.15
C GLU A 90 -17.71 1.38 -0.24
N SER A 91 -17.47 2.66 0.08
CA SER A 91 -18.41 3.74 -0.26
C SER A 91 -18.57 3.98 -1.77
N LEU A 92 -17.56 3.62 -2.57
CA LEU A 92 -17.60 3.69 -4.03
C LEU A 92 -18.19 2.44 -4.69
N GLY A 93 -18.21 1.31 -3.97
CA GLY A 93 -18.79 0.04 -4.40
C GLY A 93 -20.32 0.04 -4.44
N GLU A 94 -21.00 0.89 -3.68
CA GLU A 94 -22.47 1.05 -3.72
C GLU A 94 -22.97 1.84 -4.95
N SER A 95 -22.06 2.36 -5.79
CA SER A 95 -22.39 3.16 -6.99
C SER A 95 -22.07 2.47 -8.33
N ARG A 96 -21.72 1.18 -8.35
CA ARG A 96 -21.46 0.42 -9.59
C ARG A 96 -22.53 -0.64 -9.87
#